data_AF-A0A8T5MPF9-F1
#
_entry.id   AF-A0A8T5MPF9-F1
#
_cell.length_a   1.000
_cell.length_b   1.000
_cell.length_c   1.000
_cell.angle_alpha   90.00
_cell.angle_beta   90.00
_cell.angle_gamma   90.00
#
_symmetry.space_group_name_H-M   'P 1'
#
loop_
_entity.id
_entity.type
_entity.pdbx_description
1 polymer ?
#
loop_
_entity_poly.entity_id
_entity_poly.type
_entity_poly.pdbx_seq_one_letter_code
_entity_poly.pdbx_strand_id
1 'polypeptide(L)'
;AGIPMKDMVSSIALGKLDKTLVVDLTKEEEDYEEGEGATDIPISMTHGGKITHMQLDGKIGVNQLQEAVDLAKGACEKIYEVQKKALKDAIGMENGGED
;
A
#
# COMPACT_ATOMS: atom_id res chain seq x y z
N ALA A 1 18.63 -12.31 -6.31
CA ALA A 1 19.23 -12.56 -4.98
C ALA A 1 18.86 -13.93 -4.41
N GLY A 2 17.66 -14.49 -4.70
CA GLY A 2 17.32 -15.86 -4.30
C GLY A 2 17.27 -16.09 -2.79
N ILE A 3 17.13 -15.01 -2.00
CA ILE A 3 17.14 -15.06 -0.55
C ILE A 3 15.76 -15.54 -0.10
N PRO A 4 15.67 -16.62 0.71
CA PRO A 4 14.41 -17.08 1.27
C PRO A 4 13.74 -15.98 2.11
N MET A 5 12.47 -15.70 1.82
CA MET A 5 11.63 -14.76 2.56
C MET A 5 10.38 -15.46 3.09
N LYS A 6 9.83 -14.97 4.20
CA LYS A 6 8.60 -15.54 4.79
C LYS A 6 7.36 -15.25 3.93
N ASP A 7 7.30 -14.06 3.35
CA ASP A 7 6.25 -13.61 2.45
C ASP A 7 6.77 -12.42 1.64
N MET A 8 6.09 -12.08 0.55
CA MET A 8 6.30 -10.81 -0.15
C MET A 8 5.64 -9.67 0.62
N VAL A 9 6.22 -8.48 0.51
CA VAL A 9 5.70 -7.27 1.14
C VAL A 9 5.31 -6.29 0.04
N SER A 10 4.08 -5.80 0.14
CA SER A 10 3.54 -4.74 -0.71
C SER A 10 3.33 -3.49 0.14
N SER A 11 3.62 -2.33 -0.42
CA SER A 11 3.56 -1.05 0.29
C SER A 11 2.74 -0.04 -0.49
N ILE A 12 2.08 0.85 0.22
CA ILE A 12 1.28 1.93 -0.36
C ILE A 12 1.25 3.13 0.60
N ALA A 13 1.24 4.34 0.06
CA ALA A 13 1.00 5.57 0.83
C ALA A 13 -0.49 5.93 0.78
N LEU A 14 -1.09 6.10 1.95
CA LEU A 14 -2.47 6.58 2.09
C LEU A 14 -2.43 8.04 2.51
N GLY A 15 -3.33 8.82 1.95
CA GLY A 15 -3.44 10.23 2.22
C GLY A 15 -4.76 10.62 2.84
N LYS A 16 -4.78 11.75 3.54
CA LYS A 16 -6.00 12.50 3.84
C LYS A 16 -5.85 13.93 3.34
N LEU A 17 -6.71 14.35 2.40
CA LEU A 17 -6.81 15.72 1.91
C LEU A 17 -8.07 16.34 2.49
N ASP A 18 -7.91 17.25 3.46
CA ASP A 18 -9.00 17.76 4.32
C ASP A 18 -9.77 16.61 5.01
N LYS A 19 -10.88 16.18 4.40
CA LYS A 19 -11.76 15.10 4.93
C LYS A 19 -11.75 13.83 4.08
N THR A 20 -11.09 13.85 2.93
CA THR A 20 -11.14 12.77 1.94
C THR A 20 -9.90 11.90 2.05
N LEU A 21 -10.07 10.59 2.16
CA LEU A 21 -8.95 9.65 2.08
C LEU A 21 -8.58 9.42 0.61
N VAL A 22 -7.28 9.36 0.34
CA VAL A 22 -6.69 9.15 -0.98
C VAL A 22 -5.74 7.95 -0.91
N VAL A 23 -5.61 7.22 -2.01
CA VAL A 23 -4.73 6.05 -2.12
C VAL A 23 -3.66 6.37 -3.15
N ASP A 24 -2.42 6.02 -2.84
CA ASP A 24 -1.24 6.30 -3.68
C ASP A 24 -0.97 7.80 -3.79
N LEU A 25 -0.66 8.41 -2.65
CA LEU A 25 -0.35 9.84 -2.58
C LEU A 25 0.74 10.24 -3.57
N THR A 26 0.48 11.34 -4.26
CA THR A 26 1.48 12.08 -5.04
C THR A 26 2.08 13.22 -4.21
N LYS A 27 3.22 13.74 -4.65
CA LYS A 27 3.87 14.88 -3.98
C LYS A 27 2.95 16.09 -3.84
N GLU A 28 2.16 16.40 -4.87
CA GLU A 28 1.24 17.54 -4.85
C GLU A 28 0.15 17.38 -3.77
N GLU A 29 -0.25 16.14 -3.49
CA GLU A 29 -1.23 15.80 -2.46
C GLU A 29 -0.59 15.75 -1.05
N GLU A 30 0.66 15.31 -0.94
CA GLU A 30 1.45 15.40 0.30
C GLU A 30 1.68 16.85 0.75
N ASP A 31 1.90 17.76 -0.21
CA ASP A 31 2.12 19.20 0.03
C ASP A 31 0.81 20.00 0.16
N TYR A 32 -0.36 19.35 0.30
CA TYR A 32 -1.66 20.04 0.39
C TYR A 32 -1.84 20.80 1.71
N GLU A 33 -1.96 22.14 1.62
CA GLU A 33 -2.02 23.02 2.81
C GLU A 33 -3.42 23.59 3.13
N GLU A 34 -4.43 23.34 2.28
CA GLU A 34 -5.78 23.86 2.52
C GLU A 34 -6.57 22.98 3.52
N GLY A 35 -7.63 23.54 4.11
CA GLY A 35 -8.51 22.81 5.02
C GLY A 35 -7.79 22.31 6.28
N GLU A 36 -7.96 21.02 6.60
CA GLU A 36 -7.21 20.35 7.68
C GLU A 36 -5.75 20.01 7.32
N GLY A 37 -5.30 20.33 6.10
CA GLY A 37 -3.99 19.95 5.55
C GLY A 37 -3.92 18.49 5.12
N ALA A 38 -2.75 18.10 4.62
CA ALA A 38 -2.44 16.72 4.26
C ALA A 38 -2.15 15.85 5.50
N THR A 39 -2.32 14.54 5.34
CA THR A 39 -1.79 13.52 6.25
C THR A 39 -1.24 12.39 5.39
N ASP A 40 -0.01 11.99 5.64
CA ASP A 40 0.65 10.88 4.97
C ASP A 40 0.71 9.65 5.90
N ILE A 41 0.33 8.49 5.37
CA ILE A 41 0.22 7.24 6.09
C ILE A 41 0.83 6.12 5.22
N PRO A 42 2.17 5.98 5.19
CA PRO A 42 2.84 4.87 4.53
C PRO A 42 2.56 3.56 5.28
N ILE A 43 2.04 2.55 4.57
CA ILE A 43 1.73 1.23 5.13
C ILE A 43 2.37 0.15 4.26
N SER A 44 2.98 -0.85 4.90
CA SER A 44 3.43 -2.08 4.25
C SER A 44 2.80 -3.30 4.88
N MET A 45 2.43 -4.26 4.05
CA MET A 45 1.72 -5.47 4.47
C MET A 45 2.25 -6.70 3.74
N THR A 46 2.25 -7.83 4.44
CA THR A 46 2.33 -9.15 3.80
C THR A 46 1.06 -9.44 3.01
N HIS A 47 1.10 -10.36 2.04
CA HIS A 47 -0.11 -10.82 1.33
C HIS A 47 -1.18 -11.35 2.30
N GLY A 48 -0.77 -12.01 3.39
CA GLY A 48 -1.67 -12.44 4.47
C GLY A 48 -2.27 -11.30 5.32
N GLY A 49 -2.12 -10.04 4.94
CA GLY A 49 -2.73 -8.88 5.61
C GLY A 49 -2.06 -8.46 6.92
N LYS A 50 -0.92 -9.05 7.30
CA LYS A 50 -0.14 -8.59 8.46
C LYS A 50 0.60 -7.30 8.11
N ILE A 51 0.38 -6.25 8.89
CA ILE A 51 1.12 -4.99 8.80
C ILE A 51 2.55 -5.23 9.26
N THR A 52 3.52 -4.91 8.41
CA THR A 52 4.96 -5.00 8.71
C THR A 52 5.59 -3.64 8.97
N HIS A 53 4.95 -2.58 8.49
CA HIS A 53 5.37 -1.19 8.63
C HIS A 53 4.16 -0.26 8.57
N MET A 54 4.15 0.77 9.42
CA MET A 54 3.16 1.85 9.41
C MET A 54 3.82 3.11 9.95
N GLN A 55 3.68 4.21 9.22
CA GLN A 55 4.02 5.55 9.65
C GLN A 55 2.78 6.45 9.53
N LEU A 56 2.82 7.59 10.22
CA LEU A 56 1.74 8.57 10.21
C LEU A 56 2.36 9.94 10.45
N ASP A 57 2.23 10.83 9.47
CA ASP A 57 2.58 12.24 9.57
C ASP A 57 1.35 13.10 9.25
N GLY A 58 0.99 14.02 10.14
CA GLY A 58 -0.24 14.81 10.08
C GLY A 58 -1.32 14.37 11.07
N LYS A 59 -2.59 14.63 10.74
CA LYS A 59 -3.73 14.49 11.66
C LYS A 59 -4.85 13.65 11.04
N ILE A 60 -5.20 12.54 11.68
CA ILE A 60 -6.30 11.69 11.26
C ILE A 60 -7.09 11.17 12.46
N GLY A 61 -8.40 11.04 12.30
CA GLY A 61 -9.26 10.43 13.32
C GLY A 61 -9.08 8.91 13.35
N VAL A 62 -9.30 8.29 14.52
CA VAL A 62 -9.13 6.83 14.71
C VAL A 62 -9.96 6.02 13.71
N ASN A 63 -11.21 6.42 13.46
CA ASN A 63 -12.09 5.72 12.50
C ASN A 63 -11.58 5.86 11.05
N GLN A 64 -11.08 7.03 10.66
CA GLN A 64 -10.51 7.22 9.33
C GLN A 64 -9.18 6.48 9.17
N LEU A 65 -8.37 6.36 10.23
CA LEU A 65 -7.16 5.55 10.20
C LEU A 65 -7.51 4.07 9.97
N GLN A 66 -8.57 3.57 10.62
CA GLN A 66 -9.05 2.21 10.40
C GLN A 66 -9.51 2.00 8.95
N GLU A 67 -10.23 2.98 8.40
CA GLU A 67 -10.63 2.98 6.98
C GLU A 67 -9.42 3.02 6.04
N ALA A 68 -8.41 3.84 6.34
CA ALA A 68 -7.17 3.91 5.58
C ALA A 68 -6.43 2.56 5.56
N VAL A 69 -6.40 1.83 6.69
CA VAL A 69 -5.83 0.48 6.76
C VAL A 69 -6.60 -0.51 5.88
N ASP A 70 -7.92 -0.40 5.81
CA ASP A 70 -8.73 -1.29 4.96
C ASP A 70 -8.58 -0.95 3.47
N LEU A 71 -8.46 0.34 3.12
CA LEU A 71 -8.07 0.78 1.78
C LEU A 71 -6.67 0.27 1.41
N ALA A 72 -5.72 0.33 2.34
CA ALA A 72 -4.35 -0.15 2.17
C ALA A 72 -4.33 -1.64 1.82
N LYS A 73 -5.11 -2.48 2.51
CA LYS A 73 -5.21 -3.92 2.20
C LYS A 73 -5.64 -4.16 0.76
N GLY A 74 -6.68 -3.47 0.30
CA GLY A 74 -7.19 -3.59 -1.07
C GLY A 74 -6.18 -3.12 -2.12
N ALA A 75 -5.42 -2.07 -1.83
CA ALA A 75 -4.38 -1.56 -2.73
C ALA A 75 -3.15 -2.49 -2.75
N CYS A 76 -2.68 -2.93 -1.59
CA CYS A 76 -1.57 -3.87 -1.45
C CYS A 76 -1.84 -5.19 -2.19
N GLU A 77 -3.08 -5.69 -2.21
CA GLU A 77 -3.43 -6.90 -2.97
C GLU A 77 -3.24 -6.71 -4.48
N LYS A 78 -3.62 -5.54 -5.02
CA LYS A 78 -3.38 -5.22 -6.44
C LYS A 78 -1.89 -5.14 -6.74
N ILE A 79 -1.12 -4.51 -5.85
CA ILE A 79 0.34 -4.40 -5.98
C ILE A 79 1.00 -5.78 -5.91
N TYR A 80 0.54 -6.65 -4.99
CA TYR A 80 1.02 -8.01 -4.84
C TYR A 80 0.89 -8.81 -6.15
N GLU A 81 -0.27 -8.74 -6.81
CA GLU A 81 -0.47 -9.46 -8.08
C GLU A 81 0.45 -8.94 -9.21
N VAL A 82 0.68 -7.63 -9.26
CA VAL A 82 1.65 -7.04 -10.21
C VAL A 82 3.09 -7.47 -9.87
N GLN A 83 3.48 -7.44 -8.59
CA GLN A 83 4.80 -7.90 -8.12
C GLN A 83 5.03 -9.38 -8.47
N LYS A 84 4.03 -10.22 -8.20
CA LYS A 84 4.04 -11.67 -8.49
C LYS A 84 4.18 -11.94 -9.99
N LYS A 85 3.42 -11.23 -10.82
CA LYS A 85 3.53 -11.34 -12.28
C LYS A 85 4.91 -10.92 -12.77
N ALA A 86 5.40 -9.76 -12.33
CA ALA A 86 6.71 -9.25 -12.72
C ALA A 86 7.85 -10.21 -12.34
N LEU A 87 7.79 -10.83 -11.15
CA LEU A 87 8.76 -11.83 -10.73
C LEU A 87 8.74 -13.09 -11.59
N LYS A 88 7.56 -13.63 -11.91
CA LYS A 88 7.41 -14.80 -12.80
C LYS A 88 7.96 -14.52 -14.20
N ASP A 89 7.58 -13.37 -14.78
CA ASP A 89 8.03 -12.94 -16.10
C ASP A 89 9.57 -12.81 -16.13
N ALA A 90 10.16 -12.22 -15.08
CA ALA A 90 11.61 -11.99 -14.99
C ALA A 90 12.44 -13.29 -14.91
N ILE A 91 11.88 -14.38 -14.37
CA ILE A 91 12.57 -15.67 -14.25
C ILE A 91 12.18 -16.66 -15.35
N GLY A 92 11.43 -16.22 -16.37
CA GLY A 92 11.01 -17.07 -17.48
C GLY A 92 10.00 -18.15 -17.08
N MET A 93 9.29 -17.95 -15.96
CA MET A 93 8.15 -18.79 -15.60
C MET A 93 6.93 -18.29 -16.38
N GLU A 94 6.68 -18.86 -17.55
CA GLU A 94 5.37 -18.73 -18.20
C GLU A 94 4.30 -19.30 -17.26
N ASN A 95 3.10 -18.71 -17.27
CA ASN A 95 1.95 -19.28 -16.55
C ASN A 95 1.70 -20.68 -17.11
N GLY A 96 2.25 -21.70 -16.45
CA GLY A 96 1.88 -23.09 -16.65
C GLY A 96 0.37 -23.16 -16.59
N GLY A 97 -0.21 -23.72 -17.64
CA GLY A 97 -1.65 -23.81 -17.83
C GLY A 97 -2.36 -24.47 -16.66
N GLU A 98 -3.67 -24.23 -16.64
CA GLU A 98 -4.66 -24.97 -15.88
C GLU A 98 -4.33 -26.46 -15.80
N ASP A 99 -4.35 -27.00 -14.59
CA ASP A 99 -4.77 -28.37 -14.25
C ASP A 99 -5.59 -28.30 -12.95
#